data_AF-A0A1D7XK17-F1
#
_entry.id   AF-A0A1D7XK17-F1
#
_cell.length_a   1.000
_cell.length_b   1.000
_cell.length_c   1.000
_cell.angle_alpha   90.00
_cell.angle_beta   90.00
_cell.angle_gamma   90.00
#
_symmetry.space_group_name_H-M   'P 1'
#
loop_
_entity.id
_entity.type
_entity.pdbx_description
1 polymer ?
#
loop_
_entity_poly.entity_id
_entity_poly.type
_entity_poly.pdbx_seq_one_letter_code
_entity_poly.pdbx_strand_id
1 'polypeptide(L)'
;MRQDSNHKYNNFYNSKMDNEDTKENSTENFTQEDIKELRLLDIQKCAQIISIYADILGYISILESIELVYSKYRNEVDPTTLPNPDIPILEAVNLGIISRSIFTEVGFIRYNDLYQKYINGEITYSLKPNVDINIGNVLGLASSYYILRGLKAISKRNIEQPIIGV
;
A
#
# COMPACT_ATOMS: atom_id res chain seq x y z
N MET A 1 3.18 -59.96 2.90
CA MET A 1 4.13 -58.91 3.32
C MET A 1 3.87 -57.69 2.46
N ARG A 2 3.60 -56.55 3.12
CA ARG A 2 3.76 -55.11 2.75
C ARG A 2 3.50 -54.71 1.28
N GLN A 3 2.38 -54.04 0.99
CA GLN A 3 2.07 -52.60 1.16
C GLN A 3 2.73 -51.69 0.11
N ASP A 4 1.90 -51.32 -0.86
CA ASP A 4 2.06 -50.17 -1.75
C ASP A 4 1.86 -48.86 -0.99
N SER A 5 2.72 -47.88 -1.28
CA SER A 5 2.56 -46.49 -0.82
C SER A 5 1.88 -45.66 -1.91
N ASN A 6 0.65 -45.21 -1.63
CA ASN A 6 -0.02 -44.15 -2.37
C ASN A 6 0.11 -42.82 -1.58
N HIS A 7 0.69 -41.80 -2.22
CA HIS A 7 0.68 -40.44 -1.70
C HIS A 7 -0.74 -39.87 -1.71
N LYS A 8 -1.17 -39.32 -0.57
CA LYS A 8 -2.40 -38.53 -0.47
C LYS A 8 -2.15 -37.29 0.39
N TYR A 9 -2.40 -36.12 -0.20
CA TYR A 9 -2.52 -34.81 0.46
C TYR A 9 -3.57 -34.85 1.58
N ASN A 10 -3.33 -34.17 2.71
CA ASN A 10 -4.32 -33.69 3.70
C ASN A 10 -3.66 -32.54 4.50
N ASN A 11 -4.11 -31.28 4.47
CA ASN A 11 -5.30 -30.67 5.09
C ASN A 11 -5.39 -30.75 6.63
N PHE A 12 -5.42 -29.55 7.22
CA PHE A 12 -6.18 -29.06 8.39
C PHE A 12 -6.06 -29.75 9.76
N TYR A 13 -5.81 -28.87 10.74
CA TYR A 13 -6.12 -28.89 12.18
C TYR A 13 -5.25 -29.63 13.19
N ASN A 14 -4.95 -28.85 14.24
CA ASN A 14 -4.67 -29.18 15.64
C ASN A 14 -3.35 -29.88 15.98
N SER A 15 -2.43 -29.10 16.55
CA SER A 15 -1.68 -29.55 17.72
C SER A 15 -2.04 -28.66 18.91
N LYS A 16 -2.91 -29.16 19.80
CA LYS A 16 -2.88 -28.78 21.21
C LYS A 16 -1.52 -29.19 21.74
N MET A 17 -0.79 -28.25 22.31
CA MET A 17 0.36 -28.53 23.15
C MET A 17 0.10 -27.81 24.46
N ASP A 18 -0.34 -28.61 25.44
CA ASP A 18 -0.52 -28.18 26.82
C ASP A 18 0.85 -27.82 27.39
N ASN A 19 1.02 -26.55 27.74
CA ASN A 19 2.06 -26.12 28.67
C ASN A 19 1.34 -25.40 29.81
N GLU A 20 1.28 -26.08 30.96
CA GLU A 20 0.92 -25.48 32.24
C GLU A 20 2.00 -24.49 32.69
N ASP A 21 1.54 -23.43 33.36
CA ASP A 21 2.30 -22.39 34.06
C ASP A 21 3.06 -21.35 33.24
N THR A 22 2.29 -20.44 32.63
CA THR A 22 2.55 -19.01 32.82
C THR A 22 1.23 -18.25 32.76
N LYS A 23 0.75 -17.76 33.92
CA LYS A 23 -0.22 -16.67 34.17
C LYS A 23 -1.38 -16.55 33.16
N GLU A 24 -2.61 -16.59 33.67
CA GLU A 24 -3.81 -16.07 32.98
C GLU A 24 -3.50 -14.72 32.32
N ASN A 25 -3.07 -14.75 31.06
CA ASN A 25 -3.11 -13.59 30.20
C ASN A 25 -4.59 -13.47 29.89
N SER A 26 -5.21 -12.47 30.49
CA SER A 26 -6.57 -12.02 30.18
C SER A 26 -6.84 -12.25 28.71
N THR A 27 -7.64 -13.26 28.38
CA THR A 27 -8.19 -13.42 27.04
C THR A 27 -9.05 -12.19 26.83
N GLU A 28 -8.50 -11.17 26.17
CA GLU A 28 -9.25 -9.98 25.79
C GLU A 28 -10.42 -10.46 24.94
N ASN A 29 -11.63 -10.38 25.50
CA ASN A 29 -12.84 -10.79 24.81
C ASN A 29 -13.22 -9.68 23.83
N PHE A 30 -12.58 -9.66 22.66
CA PHE A 30 -12.92 -8.74 21.58
C PHE A 30 -14.35 -8.96 21.10
N THR A 31 -15.07 -7.86 20.91
CA THR A 31 -16.36 -7.89 20.21
C THR A 31 -16.16 -8.18 18.72
N GLN A 32 -17.23 -8.55 18.02
CA GLN A 32 -17.17 -8.69 16.55
C GLN A 32 -16.82 -7.37 15.86
N GLU A 33 -17.18 -6.24 16.48
CA GLU A 33 -16.80 -4.92 16.01
C GLU A 33 -15.30 -4.70 16.15
N ASP A 34 -14.71 -5.00 17.31
CA ASP A 34 -13.27 -4.86 17.53
C ASP A 34 -12.48 -5.70 16.51
N ILE A 35 -12.91 -6.95 16.27
CA ILE A 35 -12.30 -7.83 15.27
C ILE A 35 -12.36 -7.21 13.87
N LYS A 36 -13.49 -6.58 13.51
CA LYS A 36 -13.65 -5.91 12.21
C LYS A 36 -12.75 -4.68 12.11
N GLU A 37 -12.70 -3.84 13.15
CA GLU A 37 -11.83 -2.67 13.17
C GLU A 37 -10.36 -3.07 13.09
N LEU A 38 -9.93 -4.07 13.84
CA LEU A 38 -8.56 -4.61 13.78
C LEU A 38 -8.21 -5.13 12.38
N ARG A 39 -9.14 -5.79 11.69
CA ARG A 39 -8.91 -6.23 10.29
C ARG A 39 -8.75 -5.05 9.34
N LEU A 40 -9.57 -4.01 9.46
CA LEU A 40 -9.43 -2.80 8.64
C LEU A 40 -8.10 -2.10 8.91
N LEU A 41 -7.68 -2.02 10.18
CA LEU A 41 -6.39 -1.47 10.57
C LEU A 41 -5.21 -2.29 10.03
N ASP A 42 -5.32 -3.62 10.01
CA ASP A 42 -4.27 -4.49 9.47
C ASP A 42 -4.11 -4.30 7.95
N ILE A 43 -5.23 -4.20 7.22
CA ILE A 43 -5.23 -3.86 5.78
C ILE A 43 -4.64 -2.47 5.55
N GLN A 44 -5.05 -1.48 6.35
CA GLN A 44 -4.55 -0.11 6.26
C GLN A 44 -3.04 -0.03 6.55
N LYS A 45 -2.54 -0.81 7.51
CA LYS A 45 -1.11 -0.94 7.81
C LYS A 45 -0.35 -1.50 6.60
N CYS A 46 -0.87 -2.53 5.94
CA CYS A 46 -0.27 -3.05 4.71
C CYS A 46 -0.22 -1.99 3.60
N ALA A 47 -1.29 -1.21 3.42
CA ALA A 47 -1.30 -0.09 2.47
C ALA A 47 -0.27 0.99 2.82
N GLN A 48 -0.09 1.28 4.11
CA GLN A 48 0.92 2.23 4.58
C GLN A 48 2.35 1.74 4.26
N ILE A 49 2.63 0.46 4.46
CA ILE A 49 3.93 -0.14 4.08
C ILE A 49 4.17 0.01 2.58
N ILE A 50 3.17 -0.28 1.74
CA ILE A 50 3.27 -0.09 0.28
C ILE A 50 3.57 1.38 -0.07
N SER A 51 2.90 2.32 0.60
CA SER A 51 3.16 3.75 0.39
C SER A 51 4.59 4.15 0.75
N ILE A 52 5.15 3.61 1.84
CA ILE A 52 6.54 3.88 2.23
C ILE A 52 7.51 3.35 1.16
N TYR A 53 7.28 2.16 0.61
CA TYR A 53 8.08 1.65 -0.50
C TYR A 53 7.97 2.52 -1.75
N ALA A 54 6.77 3.03 -2.05
CA ALA A 54 6.57 3.97 -3.14
C ALA A 54 7.42 5.24 -2.94
N ASP A 55 7.43 5.81 -1.73
CA ASP A 55 8.20 7.02 -1.42
C ASP A 55 9.72 6.77 -1.53
N ILE A 56 10.20 5.59 -1.11
CA ILE A 56 11.60 5.18 -1.27
C ILE A 56 12.00 5.11 -2.75
N LEU A 57 11.16 4.54 -3.61
CA LEU A 57 11.41 4.49 -5.04
C LEU A 57 11.39 5.88 -5.69
N GLY A 58 10.45 6.74 -5.27
CA GLY A 58 10.43 8.15 -5.68
C GLY A 58 11.72 8.87 -5.32
N TYR A 59 12.23 8.66 -4.09
CA TYR A 59 13.52 9.18 -3.66
C TYR A 59 14.70 8.66 -4.51
N ILE A 60 14.72 7.37 -4.86
CA ILE A 60 15.74 6.80 -5.76
C ILE A 60 15.69 7.48 -7.14
N SER A 61 14.51 7.70 -7.71
CA SER A 61 14.36 8.41 -8.99
C SER A 61 14.94 9.83 -8.95
N ILE A 62 14.83 10.52 -7.81
CA ILE A 62 15.43 11.85 -7.63
C ILE A 62 16.96 11.75 -7.64
N LEU A 63 17.54 10.78 -6.93
CA LEU A 63 19.00 10.56 -6.95
C LEU A 63 19.51 10.24 -8.36
N GLU A 64 18.80 9.35 -9.07
CA GLU A 64 19.11 9.00 -10.45
C GLU A 64 18.97 10.20 -11.39
N SER A 65 17.96 11.05 -11.19
CA SER A 65 17.78 12.29 -11.95
C SER A 65 18.93 13.28 -11.72
N ILE A 66 19.42 13.38 -10.48
CA ILE A 66 20.57 14.22 -10.14
C ILE A 66 21.84 13.70 -10.83
N GLU A 67 22.09 12.39 -10.76
CA GLU A 67 23.24 11.77 -11.43
C GLU A 67 23.17 11.92 -12.96
N LEU A 68 22.00 11.74 -13.55
CA LEU A 68 21.74 11.99 -14.97
C LEU A 68 22.12 13.43 -15.37
N VAL A 69 21.84 14.42 -14.53
CA VAL A 69 22.28 15.81 -14.78
C VAL A 69 23.80 15.95 -14.70
N TYR A 70 24.44 15.40 -13.66
CA TYR A 70 25.90 15.48 -13.51
C TYR A 70 26.67 14.77 -14.63
N SER A 71 26.13 13.66 -15.15
CA SER A 71 26.75 12.87 -16.21
C SER A 71 27.06 13.70 -17.47
N LYS A 72 26.25 14.74 -17.75
CA LYS A 72 26.39 15.63 -18.92
C LYS A 72 27.68 16.46 -18.93
N TYR A 73 28.36 16.56 -17.79
CA TYR A 73 29.57 17.35 -17.61
C TYR A 73 30.82 16.49 -17.38
N ARG A 74 30.69 15.16 -17.37
CA ARG A 74 31.82 14.23 -17.25
C ARG A 74 32.30 13.84 -18.64
N ASN A 75 33.58 14.02 -18.91
CA ASN A 75 34.20 13.50 -20.12
C ASN A 75 34.29 11.97 -19.96
N GLU A 76 33.71 11.21 -20.89
CA GLU A 76 33.73 9.72 -20.93
C GLU A 76 32.72 9.00 -20.00
N VAL A 77 31.43 9.36 -20.07
CA VAL A 77 30.36 8.52 -19.48
C VAL A 77 29.95 7.44 -20.48
N ASP A 78 30.03 6.17 -20.07
CA ASP A 78 29.45 5.06 -20.82
C ASP A 78 27.92 5.17 -20.82
N PRO A 79 27.26 5.34 -21.99
CA PRO A 79 25.81 5.40 -22.12
C PRO A 79 25.07 4.25 -21.44
N THR A 80 25.69 3.08 -21.32
CA THR A 80 25.11 1.88 -20.71
C THR A 80 25.10 1.90 -19.18
N THR A 81 25.85 2.82 -18.57
CA THR A 81 25.92 3.01 -17.12
C THR A 81 25.08 4.19 -16.62
N LEU A 82 24.44 4.93 -17.52
CA LEU A 82 23.58 6.04 -17.11
C LEU A 82 22.34 5.51 -16.37
N PRO A 83 22.03 6.08 -15.20
CA PRO A 83 20.81 5.73 -14.49
C PRO A 83 19.57 6.17 -15.29
N ASN A 84 18.47 5.45 -15.12
CA ASN A 84 17.21 5.75 -15.78
C ASN A 84 16.12 6.05 -14.73
N PRO A 85 15.95 7.34 -14.35
CA PRO A 85 15.05 7.74 -13.28
C PRO A 85 13.58 7.41 -13.56
N ASP A 86 13.22 7.13 -14.81
CA ASP A 86 11.85 6.78 -15.22
C ASP A 86 11.40 5.44 -14.62
N ILE A 87 12.31 4.48 -14.44
CA ILE A 87 11.99 3.15 -13.92
C ILE A 87 11.48 3.25 -12.48
N PRO A 88 12.28 3.74 -11.51
CA PRO A 88 11.84 3.77 -10.12
C PRO A 88 10.62 4.69 -9.90
N ILE A 89 10.47 5.79 -10.64
CA ILE A 89 9.29 6.65 -10.46
C ILE A 89 8.00 6.03 -11.02
N LEU A 90 8.07 5.28 -12.12
CA LEU A 90 6.90 4.56 -12.63
C LEU A 90 6.46 3.48 -11.64
N GLU A 91 7.41 2.77 -11.04
CA GLU A 91 7.14 1.80 -9.98
C GLU A 91 6.55 2.49 -8.74
N ALA A 92 7.15 3.60 -8.29
CA ALA A 92 6.65 4.41 -7.18
C ALA A 92 5.19 4.82 -7.38
N VAL A 93 4.86 5.38 -8.54
CA VAL A 93 3.49 5.83 -8.82
C VAL A 93 2.50 4.67 -8.92
N ASN A 94 2.90 3.52 -9.48
CA ASN A 94 2.04 2.34 -9.50
C ASN A 94 1.74 1.84 -8.08
N LEU A 95 2.76 1.72 -7.21
CA LEU A 95 2.57 1.36 -5.81
C LEU A 95 1.73 2.40 -5.07
N GLY A 96 1.96 3.69 -5.35
CA GLY A 96 1.18 4.79 -4.79
C GLY A 96 -0.29 4.77 -5.20
N ILE A 97 -0.63 4.29 -6.40
CA ILE A 97 -2.03 4.07 -6.82
C ILE A 97 -2.64 2.90 -6.05
N ILE A 98 -1.89 1.80 -5.88
CA ILE A 98 -2.34 0.62 -5.15
C ILE A 98 -2.65 1.00 -3.69
N SER A 99 -1.72 1.64 -2.99
CA SER A 99 -1.92 2.04 -1.59
C SER A 99 -3.11 3.00 -1.43
N ARG A 100 -3.23 4.02 -2.29
CA ARG A 100 -4.37 4.95 -2.29
C ARG A 100 -5.70 4.27 -2.58
N SER A 101 -5.72 3.26 -3.46
CA SER A 101 -6.93 2.47 -3.72
C SER A 101 -7.37 1.72 -2.46
N ILE A 102 -6.44 1.13 -1.72
CA ILE A 102 -6.73 0.43 -0.46
C ILE A 102 -7.22 1.42 0.61
N PHE A 103 -6.56 2.57 0.78
CA PHE A 103 -7.02 3.60 1.72
C PHE A 103 -8.42 4.11 1.40
N THR A 104 -8.73 4.27 0.11
CA THR A 104 -10.05 4.67 -0.37
C THR A 104 -11.10 3.64 0.02
N GLU A 105 -10.85 2.36 -0.27
CA GLU A 105 -11.75 1.26 0.06
C GLU A 105 -11.99 1.15 1.58
N VAL A 106 -10.93 1.17 2.39
CA VAL A 106 -11.03 1.13 3.87
C VAL A 106 -11.85 2.32 4.40
N GLY A 107 -11.62 3.52 3.86
CA GLY A 107 -12.37 4.72 4.23
C GLY A 107 -13.86 4.62 3.90
N PHE A 108 -14.23 4.05 2.74
CA PHE A 108 -15.62 3.81 2.38
C PHE A 108 -16.27 2.72 3.24
N ILE A 109 -15.58 1.63 3.52
CA ILE A 109 -16.08 0.57 4.42
C ILE A 109 -16.37 1.16 5.81
N ARG A 110 -15.42 1.93 6.38
CA ARG A 110 -15.59 2.58 7.67
C ARG A 110 -16.78 3.55 7.67
N TYR A 111 -16.87 4.40 6.65
CA TYR A 111 -17.98 5.34 6.52
C TYR A 111 -19.33 4.61 6.47
N ASN A 112 -19.44 3.54 5.67
CA ASN A 112 -20.69 2.79 5.55
C ASN A 112 -21.10 2.17 6.88
N ASP A 113 -20.16 1.58 7.63
CA ASP A 113 -20.45 1.01 8.95
C ASP A 113 -20.97 2.07 9.93
N LEU A 114 -20.29 3.22 10.00
CA LEU A 114 -20.70 4.31 10.86
C LEU A 114 -22.04 4.92 10.43
N TYR A 115 -22.30 4.98 9.12
CA TYR A 115 -23.57 5.45 8.59
C TYR A 115 -24.73 4.56 9.04
N GLN A 116 -24.59 3.24 8.99
CA GLN A 116 -25.62 2.32 9.48
C GLN A 116 -25.90 2.52 10.98
N LYS A 117 -24.84 2.66 11.78
CA LYS A 117 -24.98 2.93 13.23
C LYS A 117 -25.66 4.26 13.53
N TYR A 118 -25.35 5.27 12.73
CA TYR A 118 -25.93 6.60 12.88
C TYR A 118 -27.43 6.58 12.60
N ILE A 119 -27.87 5.94 11.51
CA ILE A 119 -29.30 5.86 11.17
C ILE A 119 -30.09 4.96 12.13
N ASN A 120 -29.42 3.99 12.79
CA ASN A 120 -30.01 3.16 13.84
C ASN A 120 -30.05 3.85 15.22
N GLY A 121 -29.44 5.03 15.37
CA GLY A 121 -29.36 5.76 16.64
C GLY A 121 -28.34 5.18 17.63
N GLU A 122 -27.46 4.27 17.20
CA GLU A 122 -26.39 3.69 18.02
C GLU A 122 -25.28 4.71 18.31
N ILE A 123 -25.10 5.68 17.41
CA ILE A 123 -24.15 6.79 17.57
C ILE A 123 -24.83 8.12 17.22
N THR A 124 -24.35 9.20 17.83
CA THR A 124 -24.91 10.55 17.63
C THR A 124 -23.89 11.56 17.12
N TYR A 125 -22.61 11.18 17.05
CA TYR A 125 -21.56 12.07 16.58
C TYR A 125 -21.59 12.25 15.06
N SER A 126 -20.97 13.34 14.59
CA SER A 126 -20.97 13.71 13.17
C SER A 126 -20.15 12.74 12.31
N LEU A 127 -20.71 12.37 11.16
CA LEU A 127 -20.00 11.58 10.13
C LEU A 127 -19.17 12.45 9.17
N LYS A 128 -19.25 13.78 9.27
CA LYS A 128 -18.55 14.71 8.37
C LYS A 128 -17.03 14.45 8.26
N PRO A 129 -16.29 14.14 9.34
CA PRO A 129 -14.87 13.82 9.22
C PRO A 129 -14.58 12.64 8.28
N ASN A 130 -15.43 11.61 8.28
CA ASN A 130 -15.27 10.46 7.40
C ASN A 130 -15.60 10.80 5.94
N VAL A 131 -16.55 11.71 5.71
CA VAL A 131 -16.82 12.25 4.37
C VAL A 131 -15.61 13.01 3.84
N ASP A 132 -15.03 13.89 4.65
CA ASP A 132 -13.87 14.70 4.26
C ASP A 132 -12.65 13.80 3.97
N ILE A 133 -12.42 12.75 4.78
CA ILE A 133 -11.38 11.74 4.51
C ILE A 133 -11.61 11.04 3.16
N ASN A 134 -12.85 10.60 2.88
CA ASN A 134 -13.16 9.91 1.62
C ASN A 134 -13.03 10.83 0.40
N ILE A 135 -13.38 12.11 0.52
CA ILE A 135 -13.11 13.12 -0.51
C ILE A 135 -11.61 13.22 -0.75
N GLY A 136 -10.81 13.34 0.32
CA GLY A 136 -9.35 13.37 0.24
C GLY A 136 -8.76 12.15 -0.48
N ASN A 137 -9.25 10.96 -0.14
CA ASN A 137 -8.85 9.70 -0.78
C ASN A 137 -9.14 9.69 -2.30
N VAL A 138 -10.35 10.09 -2.70
CA VAL A 138 -10.73 10.15 -4.12
C VAL A 138 -9.90 11.17 -4.89
N LEU A 139 -9.67 12.36 -4.31
CA LEU A 139 -8.80 13.38 -4.91
C LEU A 139 -7.36 12.88 -5.05
N GLY A 140 -6.85 12.16 -4.05
CA GLY A 140 -5.53 11.53 -4.08
C GLY A 140 -5.41 10.51 -5.21
N LEU A 141 -6.41 9.64 -5.39
CA LEU A 141 -6.45 8.66 -6.48
C LEU A 141 -6.49 9.32 -7.86
N ALA A 142 -7.32 10.36 -8.02
CA ALA A 142 -7.40 11.13 -9.25
C ALA A 142 -6.05 11.80 -9.57
N SER A 143 -5.40 12.40 -8.58
CA SER A 143 -4.07 12.99 -8.72
C SER A 143 -3.04 11.95 -9.21
N SER A 144 -2.98 10.78 -8.56
CA SER A 144 -2.04 9.71 -8.96
C SER A 144 -2.28 9.21 -10.39
N TYR A 145 -3.53 9.15 -10.85
CA TYR A 145 -3.85 8.82 -12.24
C TYR A 145 -3.28 9.85 -13.23
N TYR A 146 -3.42 11.15 -12.96
CA TYR A 146 -2.88 12.19 -13.83
C TYR A 146 -1.34 12.20 -13.82
N ILE A 147 -0.72 11.97 -12.66
CA ILE A 147 0.74 11.80 -12.54
C ILE A 147 1.21 10.62 -13.42
N LEU A 148 0.57 9.45 -13.31
CA LEU A 148 0.93 8.28 -14.12
C LEU A 148 0.82 8.57 -15.63
N ARG A 149 -0.21 9.30 -16.04
CA ARG A 149 -0.37 9.74 -17.43
C ARG A 149 0.78 10.65 -17.88
N GLY A 150 1.16 11.62 -17.04
CA GLY A 150 2.29 12.52 -17.31
C GLY A 150 3.62 11.77 -17.45
N LEU A 151 3.93 10.90 -16.49
CA LEU A 151 5.13 10.08 -16.50
C LEU A 151 5.24 9.19 -17.74
N LYS A 152 4.15 8.48 -18.10
CA LYS A 152 4.12 7.65 -19.31
C LYS A 152 4.34 8.46 -20.60
N ALA A 153 3.97 9.73 -20.61
CA ALA A 153 4.22 10.61 -21.75
C ALA A 153 5.67 11.10 -21.79
N ILE A 154 6.26 11.41 -20.62
CA ILE A 154 7.67 11.81 -20.49
C ILE A 154 8.60 10.65 -20.90
N SER A 155 8.37 9.45 -20.35
CA SER A 155 9.23 8.29 -20.60
C SER A 155 9.22 7.80 -22.05
N LYS A 156 8.13 8.05 -22.77
CA LYS A 156 8.05 7.78 -24.21
C LYS A 156 8.76 8.82 -25.07
N ARG A 157 9.05 10.01 -24.53
CA ARG A 157 9.57 11.13 -25.30
C ARG A 157 11.08 11.25 -25.20
N ASN A 158 11.66 11.20 -23.99
CA ASN A 158 13.09 11.44 -23.79
C ASN A 158 13.59 10.94 -22.41
N ILE A 159 14.38 9.86 -22.40
CA ILE A 159 15.00 9.29 -21.20
C ILE A 159 16.24 10.07 -20.71
N GLU A 160 16.70 11.08 -21.44
CA GLU A 160 17.90 11.88 -21.11
C GLU A 160 17.57 13.14 -20.27
N GLN A 161 16.29 13.32 -19.90
CA GLN A 161 15.83 14.43 -19.07
C GLN A 161 15.51 13.94 -17.66
N PRO A 162 15.89 14.69 -16.61
CA PRO A 162 15.49 14.36 -15.25
C PRO A 162 13.98 14.52 -15.08
N ILE A 163 13.41 13.78 -14.14
CA ILE A 163 12.00 13.90 -13.76
C ILE A 163 11.87 14.93 -12.63
N ILE A 164 10.91 15.85 -12.76
CA ILE A 164 10.70 16.96 -11.84
C ILE A 164 9.21 17.10 -11.55
N GLY A 165 8.87 17.35 -10.28
CA GLY A 165 7.52 17.75 -9.86
C GLY A 165 6.52 16.60 -9.73
N VAL A 166 7.00 15.43 -9.32
CA VAL A 166 6.22 14.20 -9.12
C VAL A 166 6.27 13.79 -7.66
#